data_AF-A0A2N2TIQ6-F1
#
_entry.id   AF-A0A2N2TIQ6-F1
#
_cell.length_a   1.000
_cell.length_b   1.000
_cell.length_c   1.000
_cell.angle_alpha   90.00
_cell.angle_beta   90.00
_cell.angle_gamma   90.00
#
_symmetry.space_group_name_H-M   'P 1'
#
loop_
_entity.id
_entity.type
_entity.pdbx_description
1 polymer ?
#
loop_
_entity_poly.entity_id
_entity_poly.type
_entity_poly.pdbx_seq_one_letter_code
_entity_poly.pdbx_strand_id
1 'polypeptide(L)'
;MPQPASHRARTPQPLFFQTPDQRTALARERFFEEGIRPSGLVAESVLQSWLRCCSARQQPRDAVSFEPVSRSRVHASLSRNRQLLQAGNSELGHMEAALGGTDCRVLLTDAQGVIIHATDLPQARDQPLLRAASRVGVNIAESHVGTSAPGIVVRTGEASTVAGGEHFHQCLQGLYCAAAPIHDIHGQLAGVLDVSVEGGRFPFDAAAVVGTYATTIENRLLQLQSTGQLLLHFQASPTFLDTPLEALAGISPHGRVLWLNGAGRRLTGCHMEDQPTVDSVFGTSIERLMDLHRQKRIQTLRLPNGLGVWIKGRLSGGDGADFNHAVAVEGLRAPSPGTQDHAHTAHTAHTAATAVAVVDAPAAVVPAPSPATRATLVDHSQRLIEVTLAECGGNIAKAARALGVSRGMLYRRLQKSASQHVPASTLGEAQSGDASA
;
A
#
# COMPACT_ATOMS: atom_id res chain seq x y z
N MET A 1 -62.42 44.50 -10.29
CA MET A 1 -62.35 43.27 -9.47
C MET A 1 -61.27 42.38 -10.07
N PRO A 2 -60.04 42.35 -9.52
CA PRO A 2 -58.99 41.48 -10.05
C PRO A 2 -59.21 40.03 -9.58
N GLN A 3 -58.98 39.07 -10.47
CA GLN A 3 -59.06 37.63 -10.17
C GLN A 3 -57.96 37.21 -9.19
N PRO A 4 -58.24 36.33 -8.22
CA PRO A 4 -57.20 35.81 -7.34
C PRO A 4 -56.31 34.82 -8.09
N ALA A 5 -55.00 35.03 -7.97
CA ALA A 5 -53.97 34.13 -8.46
C ALA A 5 -54.12 32.74 -7.81
N SER A 6 -54.11 31.70 -8.64
CA SER A 6 -54.13 30.31 -8.22
C SER A 6 -52.80 29.94 -7.56
N HIS A 7 -52.73 30.08 -6.23
CA HIS A 7 -51.70 29.41 -5.44
C HIS A 7 -51.87 27.89 -5.63
N ARG A 8 -51.04 27.28 -6.48
CA ARG A 8 -50.81 25.83 -6.42
C ARG A 8 -50.28 25.52 -5.02
N ALA A 9 -51.11 24.93 -4.18
CA ALA A 9 -50.71 24.40 -2.90
C ALA A 9 -49.55 23.41 -3.13
N ARG A 10 -48.38 23.69 -2.55
CA ARG A 10 -47.28 22.71 -2.47
C ARG A 10 -47.83 21.52 -1.68
N THR A 11 -48.05 20.41 -2.36
CA THR A 11 -48.32 19.13 -1.72
C THR A 11 -47.20 18.84 -0.71
N PRO A 12 -47.52 18.33 0.49
CA PRO A 12 -46.51 18.00 1.48
C PRO A 12 -45.53 16.99 0.89
N GLN A 13 -44.23 17.35 0.85
CA GLN A 13 -43.19 16.47 0.35
C GLN A 13 -43.17 15.20 1.21
N PRO A 14 -43.17 14.00 0.60
CA PRO A 14 -43.10 12.76 1.36
C PRO A 14 -41.80 12.75 2.19
N LEU A 15 -41.94 12.49 3.50
CA LEU A 15 -40.83 12.43 4.45
C LEU A 15 -39.92 11.20 4.25
N PHE A 16 -40.30 10.28 3.37
CA PHE A 16 -39.60 9.03 3.09
C PHE A 16 -39.46 8.81 1.58
N PHE A 17 -38.24 8.51 1.13
CA PHE A 17 -37.95 8.17 -0.27
C PHE A 17 -38.32 6.70 -0.52
N GLN A 18 -38.98 6.40 -1.65
CA GLN A 18 -39.31 5.01 -1.96
C GLN A 18 -38.12 4.26 -2.56
N THR A 19 -37.18 4.98 -3.20
CA THR A 19 -35.95 4.41 -3.76
C THR A 19 -34.75 5.39 -3.65
N PRO A 20 -33.50 4.88 -3.69
CA PRO A 20 -32.32 5.75 -3.80
C PRO A 20 -32.34 6.63 -5.05
N ASP A 21 -32.90 6.16 -6.16
CA ASP A 21 -32.95 6.93 -7.42
C ASP A 21 -33.89 8.13 -7.31
N GLN A 22 -35.02 7.99 -6.61
CA GLN A 22 -35.90 9.12 -6.30
C GLN A 22 -35.22 10.15 -5.41
N ARG A 23 -34.46 9.69 -4.40
CA ARG A 23 -33.70 10.56 -3.51
C ARG A 23 -32.66 11.37 -4.29
N THR A 24 -31.92 10.72 -5.18
CA THR A 24 -30.92 11.36 -6.04
C THR A 24 -31.58 12.30 -7.06
N ALA A 25 -32.72 11.93 -7.65
CA ALA A 25 -33.46 12.81 -8.56
C ALA A 25 -33.89 14.12 -7.88
N LEU A 26 -34.43 14.05 -6.66
CA LEU A 26 -34.75 15.24 -5.87
C LEU A 26 -33.50 16.05 -5.51
N ALA A 27 -32.38 15.38 -5.20
CA ALA A 27 -31.11 16.06 -4.94
C ALA A 27 -30.67 16.89 -6.15
N ARG A 28 -30.81 16.34 -7.35
CA ARG A 28 -30.50 17.02 -8.61
C ARG A 28 -31.43 18.20 -8.87
N GLU A 29 -32.74 18.01 -8.72
CA GLU A 29 -33.73 19.10 -8.89
C GLU A 29 -33.40 20.27 -7.97
N ARG A 30 -33.23 20.01 -6.67
CA ARG A 30 -32.85 21.03 -5.69
C ARG A 30 -31.56 21.74 -6.06
N PHE A 31 -30.52 20.98 -6.43
CA PHE A 31 -29.20 21.55 -6.68
C PHE A 31 -29.11 22.31 -8.00
N PHE A 32 -29.54 21.70 -9.10
CA PHE A 32 -29.35 22.23 -10.45
C PHE A 32 -30.46 23.17 -10.90
N GLU A 33 -31.69 23.02 -10.38
CA GLU A 33 -32.84 23.83 -10.81
C GLU A 33 -33.23 24.88 -9.76
N GLU A 34 -33.28 24.50 -8.47
CA GLU A 34 -33.69 25.40 -7.39
C GLU A 34 -32.51 26.19 -6.77
N GLY A 35 -31.26 25.79 -7.04
CA GLY A 35 -30.07 26.39 -6.43
C GLY A 35 -29.94 26.11 -4.91
N ILE A 36 -30.68 25.11 -4.42
CA ILE A 36 -30.72 24.71 -3.01
C ILE A 36 -29.74 23.55 -2.79
N ARG A 37 -28.89 23.69 -1.77
CA ARG A 37 -27.96 22.63 -1.36
C ARG A 37 -28.74 21.38 -0.87
N PRO A 38 -28.61 20.21 -1.51
CA PRO A 38 -29.37 19.01 -1.20
C PRO A 38 -28.74 18.18 -0.07
N SER A 39 -28.41 18.82 1.06
CA SER A 39 -27.71 18.16 2.18
C SER A 39 -28.45 16.91 2.67
N GLY A 40 -27.73 15.80 2.81
CA GLY A 40 -28.28 14.51 3.26
C GLY A 40 -29.01 13.68 2.20
N LEU A 41 -29.22 14.21 0.98
CA LEU A 41 -29.83 13.45 -0.12
C LEU A 41 -28.81 12.64 -0.93
N VAL A 42 -27.57 13.11 -1.00
CA VAL A 42 -26.42 12.45 -1.62
C VAL A 42 -25.21 12.57 -0.69
N ALA A 43 -24.17 11.77 -0.93
CA ALA A 43 -22.92 11.88 -0.19
C ALA A 43 -22.31 13.28 -0.34
N GLU A 44 -21.66 13.78 0.73
CA GLU A 44 -21.02 15.09 0.72
C GLU A 44 -19.93 15.18 -0.35
N SER A 45 -19.19 14.10 -0.61
CA SER A 45 -18.17 14.03 -1.67
C SER A 45 -18.76 14.23 -3.07
N VAL A 46 -19.95 13.68 -3.35
CA VAL A 46 -20.70 13.87 -4.60
C VAL A 46 -21.13 15.33 -4.74
N LEU A 47 -21.70 15.91 -3.68
CA LEU A 47 -22.12 17.32 -3.68
C LEU A 47 -20.94 18.27 -3.91
N GLN A 48 -19.80 18.02 -3.26
CA GLN A 48 -18.58 18.81 -3.47
C GLN A 48 -18.05 18.65 -4.90
N SER A 49 -18.19 17.47 -5.50
CA SER A 49 -17.86 17.24 -6.91
C SER A 49 -18.78 18.03 -7.84
N TRP A 50 -20.09 18.04 -7.60
CA TRP A 50 -21.04 18.86 -8.37
C TRP A 50 -20.71 20.35 -8.30
N LEU A 51 -20.37 20.86 -7.11
CA LEU A 51 -19.96 22.25 -6.91
C LEU A 51 -18.70 22.59 -7.73
N ARG A 52 -17.70 21.70 -7.77
CA ARG A 52 -16.49 21.87 -8.59
C ARG A 52 -16.80 21.86 -10.09
N CYS A 53 -17.65 20.96 -10.55
CA CYS A 53 -18.07 20.89 -11.95
C CYS A 53 -18.80 22.19 -12.38
N CYS A 54 -19.72 22.69 -11.55
CA CYS A 54 -20.39 23.97 -11.79
C CYS A 54 -19.39 25.15 -11.76
N SER A 55 -18.43 25.15 -10.84
CA SER A 55 -17.39 26.18 -10.77
C SER A 55 -16.49 26.19 -12.01
N ALA A 56 -16.29 25.01 -12.62
CA ALA A 56 -15.61 24.84 -13.91
C ALA A 56 -16.51 25.17 -15.12
N ARG A 57 -17.72 25.70 -14.90
CA ARG A 57 -18.71 26.07 -15.91
C ARG A 57 -19.22 24.91 -16.78
N GLN A 58 -19.11 23.68 -16.29
CA GLN A 58 -19.72 22.53 -16.94
C GLN A 58 -21.24 22.53 -16.69
N GLN A 59 -22.01 21.99 -17.64
CA GLN A 59 -23.45 21.82 -17.54
C GLN A 59 -23.82 20.32 -17.55
N PRO A 60 -24.87 19.91 -16.82
CA PRO A 60 -25.33 18.52 -16.82
C PRO A 60 -25.70 17.96 -18.20
N ARG A 61 -26.06 18.83 -19.15
CA ARG A 61 -26.46 18.47 -20.52
C ARG A 61 -25.29 18.43 -21.50
N ASP A 62 -24.10 18.84 -21.08
CA ASP A 62 -22.92 18.80 -21.94
C ASP A 62 -22.58 17.35 -22.32
N ALA A 63 -22.20 17.15 -23.57
CA ALA A 63 -21.72 15.85 -24.04
C ALA A 63 -20.33 15.58 -23.48
N VAL A 64 -20.11 14.35 -23.01
CA VAL A 64 -18.80 13.90 -22.54
C VAL A 64 -18.04 13.25 -23.70
N SER A 65 -16.81 13.69 -23.93
CA SER A 65 -15.91 13.08 -24.91
C SER A 65 -15.02 12.04 -24.22
N PHE A 66 -15.01 10.82 -24.76
CA PHE A 66 -14.13 9.73 -24.34
C PHE A 66 -12.97 9.51 -25.30
N GLU A 67 -12.50 10.59 -25.93
CA GLU A 67 -11.32 10.50 -26.79
C GLU A 67 -10.07 10.20 -25.95
N PRO A 68 -9.28 9.18 -26.32
CA PRO A 68 -8.02 8.92 -25.65
C PRO A 68 -7.10 10.13 -25.74
N VAL A 69 -6.26 10.30 -24.72
CA VAL A 69 -5.14 11.23 -24.81
C VAL A 69 -4.20 10.84 -25.95
N SER A 70 -3.34 11.77 -26.37
CA SER A 70 -2.36 11.51 -27.44
C SER A 70 -1.53 10.25 -27.16
N ARG A 71 -1.13 9.53 -28.22
CA ARG A 71 -0.32 8.30 -28.09
C ARG A 71 0.93 8.50 -27.24
N SER A 72 1.60 9.65 -27.37
CA SER A 72 2.76 10.00 -26.54
C SER A 72 2.40 10.13 -25.06
N ARG A 73 1.23 10.69 -24.73
CA ARG A 73 0.74 10.80 -23.35
C ARG A 73 0.33 9.43 -22.78
N VAL A 74 -0.26 8.55 -23.60
CA VAL A 74 -0.52 7.15 -23.21
C VAL A 74 0.79 6.44 -22.87
N HIS A 75 1.78 6.49 -23.77
CA HIS A 75 3.06 5.84 -23.55
C HIS A 75 3.80 6.39 -22.31
N ALA A 76 3.75 7.71 -22.11
CA ALA A 76 4.32 8.34 -20.92
C ALA A 76 3.61 7.90 -19.63
N SER A 77 2.28 7.80 -19.64
CA SER A 77 1.50 7.32 -18.49
C SER A 77 1.83 5.86 -18.17
N LEU A 78 1.80 4.96 -19.16
CA LEU A 78 2.17 3.55 -18.97
C LEU A 78 3.62 3.38 -18.47
N SER A 79 4.55 4.18 -18.99
CA SER A 79 5.97 4.11 -18.58
C SER A 79 6.19 4.58 -17.14
N ARG A 80 5.54 5.68 -16.73
CA ARG A 80 5.64 6.19 -15.34
C ARG A 80 4.99 5.24 -14.34
N ASN A 81 3.92 4.55 -14.74
CA ASN A 81 3.14 3.69 -13.86
C ASN A 81 3.53 2.20 -13.98
N ARG A 82 4.74 1.88 -14.47
CA ARG A 82 5.17 0.50 -14.70
C ARG A 82 5.13 -0.35 -13.42
N GLN A 83 5.57 0.20 -12.28
CA GLN A 83 5.53 -0.53 -11.00
C GLN A 83 4.10 -0.77 -10.50
N LEU A 84 3.19 0.19 -10.70
CA LEU A 84 1.77 0.03 -10.38
C LEU A 84 1.12 -1.06 -11.24
N LEU A 85 1.38 -1.06 -12.56
CA LEU A 85 0.94 -2.12 -13.46
C LEU A 85 1.52 -3.49 -13.07
N GLN A 86 2.80 -3.53 -12.67
CA GLN A 86 3.45 -4.74 -12.19
C GLN A 86 2.80 -5.26 -10.89
N ALA A 87 2.50 -4.38 -9.92
CA ALA A 87 1.82 -4.72 -8.68
C ALA A 87 0.40 -5.26 -8.93
N GLY A 88 -0.29 -4.67 -9.91
CA GLY A 88 -1.67 -4.97 -10.28
C GLY A 88 -1.87 -6.22 -11.13
N ASN A 89 -0.86 -6.67 -11.88
CA ASN A 89 -1.05 -7.61 -13.00
C ASN A 89 -1.85 -8.88 -12.63
N SER A 90 -1.47 -9.61 -11.57
CA SER A 90 -2.22 -10.82 -11.20
C SER A 90 -3.55 -10.51 -10.53
N GLU A 91 -3.63 -9.42 -9.76
CA GLU A 91 -4.82 -9.07 -8.99
C GLU A 91 -5.95 -8.59 -9.89
N LEU A 92 -5.60 -7.83 -10.94
CA LEU A 92 -6.54 -7.44 -11.99
C LEU A 92 -7.10 -8.68 -12.71
N GLY A 93 -6.25 -9.67 -13.03
CA GLY A 93 -6.69 -10.93 -13.62
C GLY A 93 -7.59 -11.77 -12.70
N HIS A 94 -7.26 -11.86 -11.41
CA HIS A 94 -8.12 -12.53 -10.41
C HIS A 94 -9.47 -11.82 -10.26
N MET A 95 -9.46 -10.49 -10.26
CA MET A 95 -10.67 -9.68 -10.18
C MET A 95 -11.55 -9.89 -11.41
N GLU A 96 -10.96 -9.88 -12.60
CA GLU A 96 -11.67 -10.16 -13.86
C GLU A 96 -12.31 -11.55 -13.83
N ALA A 97 -11.58 -12.58 -13.37
CA ALA A 97 -12.12 -13.93 -13.23
C ALA A 97 -13.26 -14.00 -12.20
N ALA A 98 -13.12 -13.32 -11.05
CA ALA A 98 -14.15 -13.28 -9.99
C ALA A 98 -15.42 -12.54 -10.44
N LEU A 99 -15.29 -11.56 -11.32
CA LEU A 99 -16.40 -10.83 -11.94
C LEU A 99 -16.94 -11.48 -13.21
N GLY A 100 -16.37 -12.64 -13.60
CA GLY A 100 -16.82 -13.42 -14.74
C GLY A 100 -18.31 -13.71 -14.69
N GLY A 101 -19.01 -13.43 -15.79
CA GLY A 101 -20.48 -13.59 -15.89
C GLY A 101 -21.28 -12.36 -15.44
N THR A 102 -20.64 -11.34 -14.89
CA THR A 102 -21.26 -10.03 -14.62
C THR A 102 -21.04 -9.05 -15.78
N ASP A 103 -21.75 -7.92 -15.74
CA ASP A 103 -21.56 -6.78 -16.66
C ASP A 103 -20.52 -5.76 -16.17
N CYS A 104 -19.74 -6.13 -15.15
CA CYS A 104 -18.77 -5.23 -14.54
C CYS A 104 -17.50 -5.12 -15.40
N ARG A 105 -16.94 -3.91 -15.45
CA ARG A 105 -15.66 -3.62 -16.07
C ARG A 105 -14.68 -3.13 -15.02
N VAL A 106 -13.49 -3.70 -14.99
CA VAL A 106 -12.41 -3.27 -14.09
C VAL A 106 -11.52 -2.29 -14.84
N LEU A 107 -11.23 -1.17 -14.18
CA LEU A 107 -10.40 -0.09 -14.66
C LEU A 107 -9.30 0.21 -13.64
N LEU A 108 -8.10 0.47 -14.14
CA LEU A 108 -7.03 1.08 -13.34
C LEU A 108 -6.62 2.38 -14.01
N THR A 109 -6.60 3.46 -13.24
CA THR A 109 -6.13 4.78 -13.67
C THR A 109 -4.80 5.13 -13.04
N ASP A 110 -4.04 6.00 -13.70
CA ASP A 110 -2.97 6.73 -13.03
C ASP A 110 -3.53 7.83 -12.11
N ALA A 111 -2.65 8.43 -11.30
CA ALA A 111 -2.99 9.51 -10.37
C ALA A 111 -3.68 10.74 -11.01
N GLN A 112 -3.65 10.87 -12.35
CA GLN A 112 -4.25 11.97 -13.09
C GLN A 112 -5.56 11.58 -13.78
N GLY A 113 -6.07 10.36 -13.56
CA GLY A 113 -7.31 9.87 -14.13
C GLY A 113 -7.18 9.29 -15.54
N VAL A 114 -5.96 9.10 -16.06
CA VAL A 114 -5.79 8.41 -17.36
C VAL A 114 -5.86 6.90 -17.12
N ILE A 115 -6.74 6.21 -17.86
CA ILE A 115 -6.86 4.75 -17.79
C ILE A 115 -5.57 4.11 -18.32
N ILE A 116 -4.92 3.31 -17.48
CA ILE A 116 -3.69 2.56 -17.79
C ILE A 116 -3.93 1.05 -17.94
N HIS A 117 -5.07 0.55 -17.47
CA HIS A 117 -5.55 -0.81 -17.72
C HIS A 117 -7.08 -0.83 -17.72
N ALA A 118 -7.65 -1.68 -18.57
CA ALA A 118 -9.07 -1.96 -18.62
C ALA A 118 -9.27 -3.43 -19.02
N THR A 119 -10.21 -4.13 -18.37
CA THR A 119 -10.59 -5.49 -18.78
C THR A 119 -11.35 -5.46 -20.09
N ASP A 120 -11.40 -6.58 -20.81
CA ASP A 120 -12.13 -6.69 -22.07
C ASP A 120 -13.65 -6.67 -21.85
N LEU A 121 -14.40 -6.17 -22.83
CA LEU A 121 -15.85 -6.26 -22.83
C LEU A 121 -16.31 -7.51 -23.58
N PRO A 122 -17.24 -8.31 -23.03
CA PRO A 122 -17.96 -9.30 -23.82
C PRO A 122 -18.69 -8.61 -24.98
N GLN A 123 -18.35 -8.98 -26.22
CA GLN A 123 -18.90 -8.36 -27.43
C GLN A 123 -20.43 -8.50 -27.55
N ALA A 124 -21.02 -9.48 -26.86
CA ALA A 124 -22.44 -9.83 -26.97
C ALA A 124 -23.41 -8.89 -26.23
N ARG A 125 -22.94 -7.93 -25.44
CA ARG A 125 -23.80 -7.08 -24.60
C ARG A 125 -23.78 -5.61 -25.04
N ASP A 126 -24.95 -4.97 -24.95
CA ASP A 126 -25.14 -3.58 -25.32
C ASP A 126 -24.72 -2.66 -24.17
N GLN A 127 -23.43 -2.26 -24.17
CA GLN A 127 -22.83 -1.36 -23.17
C GLN A 127 -22.03 -0.25 -23.89
N PRO A 128 -22.71 0.65 -24.63
CA PRO A 128 -22.04 1.65 -25.46
C PRO A 128 -21.22 2.66 -24.65
N LEU A 129 -21.68 3.07 -23.46
CA LEU A 129 -20.97 4.04 -22.63
C LEU A 129 -19.69 3.45 -22.06
N LEU A 130 -19.76 2.25 -21.48
CA LEU A 130 -18.55 1.57 -20.97
C LEU A 130 -17.59 1.21 -22.10
N ARG A 131 -18.10 0.85 -23.28
CA ARG A 131 -17.23 0.59 -24.44
C ARG A 131 -16.44 1.83 -24.86
N ALA A 132 -17.05 3.00 -24.81
CA ALA A 132 -16.38 4.27 -25.12
C ALA A 132 -15.42 4.71 -24.00
N ALA A 133 -15.87 4.65 -22.75
CA ALA A 133 -15.16 5.20 -21.58
C ALA A 133 -13.98 4.34 -21.11
N SER A 134 -14.09 3.02 -21.18
CA SER A 134 -13.15 2.10 -20.54
C SER A 134 -12.00 1.67 -21.46
N ARG A 135 -11.44 2.59 -22.25
CA ARG A 135 -10.29 2.30 -23.13
C ARG A 135 -9.02 2.85 -22.51
N VAL A 136 -7.92 2.10 -22.61
CA VAL A 136 -6.59 2.59 -22.20
C VAL A 136 -6.29 3.91 -22.91
N GLY A 137 -5.90 4.91 -22.13
CA GLY A 137 -5.62 6.27 -22.57
C GLY A 137 -6.79 7.25 -22.44
N VAL A 138 -8.02 6.79 -22.21
CA VAL A 138 -9.14 7.70 -21.92
C VAL A 138 -8.89 8.38 -20.58
N ASN A 139 -9.14 9.69 -20.53
CA ASN A 139 -9.00 10.47 -19.30
C ASN A 139 -10.37 10.62 -18.63
N ILE A 140 -10.53 9.98 -17.47
CA ILE A 140 -11.74 10.00 -16.66
C ILE A 140 -11.61 10.89 -15.41
N ALA A 141 -10.64 11.83 -15.42
CA ALA A 141 -10.54 12.86 -14.41
C ALA A 141 -11.84 13.68 -14.30
N GLU A 142 -12.16 14.13 -13.09
CA GLU A 142 -13.35 14.94 -12.79
C GLU A 142 -13.48 16.17 -13.71
N SER A 143 -12.36 16.78 -14.11
CA SER A 143 -12.35 17.91 -15.03
C SER A 143 -12.77 17.60 -16.46
N HIS A 144 -12.84 16.32 -16.84
CA HIS A 144 -13.16 15.84 -18.19
C HIS A 144 -14.52 15.15 -18.25
N VAL A 145 -14.83 14.28 -17.27
CA VAL A 145 -16.06 13.46 -17.26
C VAL A 145 -17.05 13.89 -16.18
N GLY A 146 -16.77 14.99 -15.48
CA GLY A 146 -17.56 15.44 -14.34
C GLY A 146 -17.48 14.47 -13.16
N THR A 147 -18.51 14.47 -12.32
CA THR A 147 -18.58 13.60 -11.15
C THR A 147 -18.60 12.13 -11.54
N SER A 148 -17.56 11.42 -11.11
CA SER A 148 -17.37 9.97 -11.24
C SER A 148 -16.72 9.44 -9.96
N ALA A 149 -16.90 8.15 -9.64
CA ALA A 149 -16.24 7.54 -8.50
C ALA A 149 -14.70 7.72 -8.54
N PRO A 150 -13.99 7.41 -9.64
CA PRO A 150 -12.55 7.63 -9.70
C PRO A 150 -12.18 9.11 -9.59
N GLY A 151 -12.98 10.02 -10.18
CA GLY A 151 -12.77 11.46 -10.06
C GLY A 151 -12.87 11.97 -8.61
N ILE A 152 -13.82 11.45 -7.84
CA ILE A 152 -13.94 11.75 -6.40
C ILE A 152 -12.73 11.19 -5.64
N VAL A 153 -12.37 9.92 -5.87
CA VAL A 153 -11.23 9.27 -5.17
C VAL A 153 -9.93 10.04 -5.40
N VAL A 154 -9.67 10.51 -6.63
CA VAL A 154 -8.50 11.35 -6.93
C VAL A 154 -8.46 12.62 -6.07
N ARG A 155 -9.64 13.19 -5.73
CA ARG A 155 -9.75 14.40 -4.92
C ARG A 155 -9.69 14.14 -3.42
N THR A 156 -10.31 13.06 -2.95
CA THR A 156 -10.48 12.79 -1.52
C THR A 156 -9.38 11.90 -0.94
N GLY A 157 -8.74 11.06 -1.76
CA GLY A 157 -7.87 9.98 -1.27
C GLY A 157 -8.64 8.88 -0.53
N GLU A 158 -9.97 8.83 -0.69
CA GLU A 158 -10.86 7.90 -0.01
C GLU A 158 -11.74 7.16 -1.02
N ALA A 159 -12.04 5.89 -0.72
CA ALA A 159 -12.92 5.08 -1.55
C ALA A 159 -14.31 5.71 -1.71
N SER A 160 -14.92 5.57 -2.88
CA SER A 160 -16.19 6.20 -3.20
C SER A 160 -17.03 5.38 -4.17
N THR A 161 -18.34 5.51 -4.06
CA THR A 161 -19.32 5.02 -5.04
C THR A 161 -20.09 6.18 -5.64
N VAL A 162 -20.37 6.10 -6.93
CA VAL A 162 -21.23 7.04 -7.65
C VAL A 162 -22.23 6.24 -8.46
N ALA A 163 -23.51 6.49 -8.23
CA ALA A 163 -24.61 5.72 -8.80
C ALA A 163 -25.59 6.59 -9.60
N GLY A 164 -25.74 6.26 -10.89
CA GLY A 164 -26.75 6.82 -11.77
C GLY A 164 -26.83 8.35 -11.73
N GLY A 165 -27.92 8.89 -11.19
CA GLY A 165 -28.15 10.34 -11.06
C GLY A 165 -27.09 11.10 -10.24
N GLU A 166 -26.21 10.41 -9.52
CA GLU A 166 -25.07 11.04 -8.82
C GLU A 166 -23.99 11.51 -9.80
N HIS A 167 -23.90 10.94 -11.01
CA HIS A 167 -23.04 11.46 -12.06
C HIS A 167 -23.48 12.85 -12.50
N PHE A 168 -22.52 13.75 -12.71
CA PHE A 168 -22.82 15.15 -13.05
C PHE A 168 -23.55 15.26 -14.40
N HIS A 169 -22.97 14.66 -15.44
CA HIS A 169 -23.51 14.66 -16.80
C HIS A 169 -24.63 13.63 -16.96
N GLN A 170 -25.73 14.04 -17.59
CA GLN A 170 -26.91 13.21 -17.80
C GLN A 170 -26.61 11.97 -18.66
N CYS A 171 -25.70 12.07 -19.62
CA CYS A 171 -25.30 10.94 -20.46
C CYS A 171 -24.58 9.83 -19.69
N LEU A 172 -24.14 10.07 -18.45
CA LEU A 172 -23.46 9.07 -17.61
C LEU A 172 -24.38 8.44 -16.56
N GLN A 173 -25.65 8.83 -16.49
CA GLN A 173 -26.56 8.33 -15.46
C GLN A 173 -26.96 6.84 -15.63
N GLY A 174 -26.54 6.20 -16.73
CA GLY A 174 -26.62 4.75 -16.88
C GLY A 174 -25.52 4.00 -16.14
N LEU A 175 -24.51 4.69 -15.61
CA LEU A 175 -23.34 4.09 -14.97
C LEU A 175 -23.50 3.99 -13.45
N TYR A 176 -22.91 2.94 -12.91
CA TYR A 176 -22.71 2.75 -11.48
C TYR A 176 -21.26 2.35 -11.27
N CYS A 177 -20.55 3.11 -10.43
CA CYS A 177 -19.11 3.00 -10.25
C CYS A 177 -18.77 2.83 -8.78
N ALA A 178 -17.77 2.01 -8.49
CA ALA A 178 -17.14 1.88 -7.18
C ALA A 178 -15.63 1.95 -7.36
N ALA A 179 -14.97 2.84 -6.63
CA ALA A 179 -13.56 3.11 -6.80
C ALA A 179 -12.81 3.20 -5.47
N ALA A 180 -11.54 2.79 -5.46
CA ALA A 180 -10.68 2.87 -4.28
C ALA A 180 -9.26 3.32 -4.65
N PRO A 181 -8.61 4.11 -3.77
CA PRO A 181 -7.29 4.66 -4.01
C PRO A 181 -6.19 3.60 -3.83
N ILE A 182 -5.08 3.79 -4.52
CA ILE A 182 -3.84 3.05 -4.34
C ILE A 182 -2.73 4.08 -4.11
N HIS A 183 -2.04 4.01 -2.97
CA HIS A 183 -0.97 4.94 -2.62
C HIS A 183 0.43 4.32 -2.81
N ASP A 184 1.41 5.18 -3.05
CA ASP A 184 2.82 4.80 -3.10
C ASP A 184 3.51 4.93 -1.72
N ILE A 185 4.79 4.57 -1.65
CA ILE A 185 5.62 4.69 -0.43
C ILE A 185 5.83 6.13 0.04
N HIS A 186 5.49 7.13 -0.78
CA HIS A 186 5.54 8.54 -0.42
C HIS A 186 4.19 9.04 0.11
N GLY A 187 3.20 8.15 0.25
CA GLY A 187 1.84 8.48 0.66
C GLY A 187 1.05 9.23 -0.42
N GLN A 188 1.58 9.33 -1.63
CA GLN A 188 0.90 9.98 -2.75
C GLN A 188 -0.01 8.98 -3.45
N LEU A 189 -1.10 9.48 -4.06
CA LEU A 189 -1.96 8.65 -4.89
C LEU A 189 -1.15 8.17 -6.11
N ALA A 190 -0.97 6.85 -6.23
CA ALA A 190 -0.35 6.23 -7.39
C ALA A 190 -1.37 6.00 -8.52
N GLY A 191 -2.60 5.65 -8.15
CA GLY A 191 -3.68 5.40 -9.08
C GLY A 191 -5.00 5.08 -8.39
N VAL A 192 -6.04 4.85 -9.17
CA VAL A 192 -7.36 4.47 -8.67
C VAL A 192 -7.82 3.21 -9.38
N LEU A 193 -8.21 2.20 -8.59
CA LEU A 193 -8.92 1.02 -9.07
C LEU A 193 -10.41 1.34 -9.08
N ASP A 194 -11.07 1.09 -10.20
CA ASP A 194 -12.50 1.32 -10.39
C ASP A 194 -13.17 0.08 -10.98
N VAL A 195 -14.39 -0.19 -10.53
CA VAL A 195 -15.30 -1.13 -11.17
C VAL A 195 -16.55 -0.39 -11.56
N SER A 196 -16.94 -0.52 -12.81
CA SER A 196 -18.08 0.16 -13.40
C SER A 196 -19.03 -0.83 -14.08
N VAL A 197 -20.33 -0.56 -14.02
CA VAL A 197 -21.37 -1.30 -14.75
C VAL A 197 -22.34 -0.32 -15.43
N GLU A 198 -22.91 -0.72 -16.57
CA GLU A 198 -23.89 0.07 -17.34
C GLU A 198 -25.26 -0.59 -17.31
N GLY A 199 -26.32 0.20 -17.11
CA GLY A 199 -27.71 -0.25 -17.21
C GLY A 199 -28.24 -1.02 -15.99
N GLY A 200 -27.47 -1.12 -14.90
CA GLY A 200 -27.89 -1.81 -13.68
C GLY A 200 -26.99 -1.58 -12.49
N ARG A 201 -27.46 -1.94 -11.29
CA ARG A 201 -26.66 -1.88 -10.06
C ARG A 201 -25.78 -3.12 -9.92
N PHE A 202 -24.74 -3.03 -9.10
CA PHE A 202 -23.93 -4.19 -8.74
C PHE A 202 -24.78 -5.27 -8.03
N PRO A 203 -24.63 -6.55 -8.39
CA PRO A 203 -25.30 -7.66 -7.69
C PRO A 203 -24.62 -8.05 -6.37
N PHE A 204 -23.55 -7.34 -5.99
CA PHE A 204 -22.74 -7.55 -4.78
C PHE A 204 -22.25 -6.21 -4.24
N ASP A 205 -21.58 -6.22 -3.07
CA ASP A 205 -20.94 -5.03 -2.51
C ASP A 205 -19.64 -4.68 -3.27
N ALA A 206 -19.79 -3.89 -4.34
CA ALA A 206 -18.66 -3.49 -5.18
C ALA A 206 -17.64 -2.62 -4.44
N ALA A 207 -18.06 -1.81 -3.46
CA ALA A 207 -17.13 -0.97 -2.69
C ALA A 207 -16.19 -1.83 -1.85
N ALA A 208 -16.72 -2.86 -1.18
CA ALA A 208 -15.90 -3.80 -0.41
C ALA A 208 -14.94 -4.62 -1.29
N VAL A 209 -15.41 -5.09 -2.44
CA VAL A 209 -14.58 -5.84 -3.41
C VAL A 209 -13.45 -4.96 -3.94
N VAL A 210 -13.77 -3.78 -4.50
CA VAL A 210 -12.78 -2.85 -5.03
C VAL A 210 -11.79 -2.40 -3.97
N GLY A 211 -12.26 -2.09 -2.76
CA GLY A 211 -11.39 -1.70 -1.64
C GLY A 211 -10.40 -2.80 -1.25
N THR A 212 -10.82 -4.06 -1.25
CA THR A 212 -9.96 -5.20 -0.94
C THR A 212 -8.86 -5.36 -2.01
N TYR A 213 -9.24 -5.37 -3.29
CA TYR A 213 -8.29 -5.49 -4.40
C TYR A 213 -7.32 -4.29 -4.47
N ALA A 214 -7.81 -3.07 -4.28
CA ALA A 214 -6.96 -1.87 -4.23
C ALA A 214 -5.93 -1.97 -3.10
N THR A 215 -6.33 -2.46 -1.91
CA THR A 215 -5.43 -2.68 -0.79
C THR A 215 -4.37 -3.74 -1.10
N THR A 216 -4.75 -4.84 -1.76
CA THR A 216 -3.78 -5.86 -2.20
C THR A 216 -2.75 -5.29 -3.18
N ILE A 217 -3.21 -4.50 -4.15
CA ILE A 217 -2.34 -3.86 -5.14
C ILE A 217 -1.43 -2.82 -4.46
N GLU A 218 -1.97 -2.01 -3.55
CA GLU A 218 -1.22 -1.05 -2.73
C GLU A 218 -0.11 -1.76 -1.95
N ASN A 219 -0.43 -2.82 -1.19
CA ASN A 219 0.55 -3.57 -0.40
C ASN A 219 1.70 -4.12 -1.27
N ARG A 220 1.40 -4.57 -2.49
CA ARG A 220 2.41 -5.04 -3.44
C ARG A 220 3.24 -3.91 -4.04
N LEU A 221 2.60 -2.78 -4.36
CA LEU A 221 3.30 -1.60 -4.85
C LEU A 221 4.28 -1.09 -3.80
N LEU A 222 3.84 -1.00 -2.54
CA LEU A 222 4.68 -0.59 -1.41
C LEU A 222 5.88 -1.53 -1.27
N GLN A 223 5.68 -2.85 -1.36
CA GLN A 223 6.77 -3.83 -1.34
C GLN A 223 7.78 -3.62 -2.48
N LEU A 224 7.30 -3.46 -3.72
CA LEU A 224 8.16 -3.22 -4.89
C LEU A 224 8.97 -1.93 -4.79
N GLN A 225 8.44 -0.90 -4.12
CA GLN A 225 9.09 0.40 -3.96
C GLN A 225 10.00 0.50 -2.73
N SER A 226 9.97 -0.48 -1.82
CA SER A 226 10.68 -0.44 -0.54
C SER A 226 12.16 -0.80 -0.61
N THR A 227 12.82 -0.61 -1.75
CA THR A 227 14.22 -0.99 -1.95
C THR A 227 15.15 -0.34 -0.93
N GLY A 228 15.97 -1.14 -0.23
CA GLY A 228 16.92 -0.64 0.79
C GLY A 228 16.29 -0.25 2.12
N GLN A 229 15.01 -0.59 2.35
CA GLN A 229 14.30 -0.38 3.62
C GLN A 229 14.10 -1.71 4.34
N LEU A 230 14.00 -1.65 5.67
CA LEU A 230 13.46 -2.76 6.46
C LEU A 230 11.94 -2.68 6.39
N LEU A 231 11.32 -3.66 5.76
CA LEU A 231 9.88 -3.79 5.66
C LEU A 231 9.35 -4.59 6.86
N LEU A 232 8.48 -3.98 7.66
CA LEU A 232 7.79 -4.64 8.75
C LEU A 232 6.40 -5.07 8.27
N HIS A 233 6.03 -6.30 8.60
CA HIS A 233 4.66 -6.80 8.47
C HIS A 233 4.14 -7.05 9.88
N PHE A 234 2.99 -6.49 10.22
CA PHE A 234 2.44 -6.64 11.56
C PHE A 234 0.92 -6.62 11.59
N GLN A 235 0.35 -7.19 12.65
CA GLN A 235 -1.09 -7.24 12.85
C GLN A 235 -1.47 -7.65 14.28
N ALA A 236 -2.66 -7.27 14.77
CA ALA A 236 -3.17 -7.70 16.08
C ALA A 236 -3.36 -9.23 16.21
N SER A 237 -3.59 -9.93 15.10
CA SER A 237 -3.74 -11.38 15.00
C SER A 237 -2.82 -11.94 13.91
N PRO A 238 -2.11 -13.07 14.15
CA PRO A 238 -1.21 -13.65 13.16
C PRO A 238 -1.96 -14.18 11.93
N THR A 239 -3.26 -14.47 12.04
CA THR A 239 -4.12 -14.96 10.95
C THR A 239 -4.26 -13.96 9.80
N PHE A 240 -4.10 -12.65 10.05
CA PHE A 240 -4.18 -11.66 8.97
C PHE A 240 -2.83 -11.16 8.46
N LEU A 241 -1.71 -11.76 8.90
CA LEU A 241 -0.41 -11.52 8.25
C LEU A 241 -0.43 -12.14 6.83
N ASP A 242 0.25 -11.51 5.87
CA ASP A 242 0.24 -11.91 4.45
C ASP A 242 -1.16 -11.86 3.79
N THR A 243 -2.09 -11.12 4.38
CA THR A 243 -3.41 -10.83 3.80
C THR A 243 -3.52 -9.34 3.46
N PRO A 244 -4.52 -8.90 2.67
CA PRO A 244 -4.72 -7.48 2.40
C PRO A 244 -4.93 -6.64 3.67
N LEU A 245 -5.38 -7.25 4.76
CA LEU A 245 -5.58 -6.57 6.05
C LEU A 245 -4.27 -6.34 6.81
N GLU A 246 -3.14 -6.90 6.39
CA GLU A 246 -1.87 -6.74 7.09
C GLU A 246 -1.41 -5.27 7.14
N ALA A 247 -0.79 -4.89 8.26
CA ALA A 247 -0.12 -3.61 8.35
C ALA A 247 1.33 -3.72 7.86
N LEU A 248 1.72 -2.73 7.06
CA LEU A 248 3.07 -2.62 6.51
C LEU A 248 3.72 -1.31 6.96
N ALA A 249 5.02 -1.36 7.24
CA ALA A 249 5.83 -0.18 7.50
C ALA A 249 7.21 -0.29 6.84
N GLY A 250 7.64 0.79 6.18
CA GLY A 250 9.01 0.91 5.67
C GLY A 250 9.89 1.68 6.64
N ILE A 251 11.00 1.08 7.04
CA ILE A 251 11.93 1.64 8.02
C ILE A 251 13.25 1.98 7.35
N SER A 252 13.71 3.21 7.58
CA SER A 252 15.01 3.66 7.10
C SER A 252 16.17 2.99 7.84
N PRO A 253 17.38 2.98 7.24
CA PRO A 253 18.59 2.56 7.91
C PRO A 253 18.94 3.30 9.21
N HIS A 254 18.34 4.47 9.45
CA HIS A 254 18.57 5.28 10.65
C HIS A 254 17.48 5.10 11.71
N GLY A 255 16.59 4.10 11.56
CA GLY A 255 15.54 3.84 12.54
C GLY A 255 14.40 4.87 12.52
N ARG A 256 14.16 5.50 11.37
CA ARG A 256 12.96 6.31 11.10
C ARG A 256 11.91 5.52 10.34
N VAL A 257 10.64 5.69 10.70
CA VAL A 257 9.49 5.19 9.94
C VAL A 257 9.29 6.10 8.72
N LEU A 258 9.48 5.55 7.52
CA LEU A 258 9.37 6.29 6.26
C LEU A 258 7.93 6.33 5.76
N TRP A 259 7.20 5.23 5.92
CA TRP A 259 5.79 5.13 5.54
C TRP A 259 5.09 4.01 6.31
N LEU A 260 3.76 4.12 6.36
CA LEU A 260 2.82 3.11 6.87
C LEU A 260 1.72 2.93 5.83
N ASN A 261 1.23 1.71 5.60
CA ASN A 261 -0.01 1.54 4.83
C ASN A 261 -1.24 1.94 5.68
N GLY A 262 -2.44 1.90 5.09
CA GLY A 262 -3.67 2.27 5.79
C GLY A 262 -3.90 1.48 7.09
N ALA A 263 -3.62 0.17 7.08
CA ALA A 263 -3.73 -0.67 8.28
C ALA A 263 -2.68 -0.28 9.34
N GLY A 264 -1.44 0.00 8.94
CA GLY A 264 -0.37 0.42 9.84
C GLY A 264 -0.69 1.73 10.56
N ARG A 265 -1.25 2.72 9.85
CA ARG A 265 -1.73 3.96 10.47
C ARG A 265 -2.81 3.70 11.52
N ARG A 266 -3.79 2.83 11.22
CA ARG A 266 -4.87 2.48 12.18
C ARG A 266 -4.37 1.75 13.41
N LEU A 267 -3.46 0.78 13.27
CA LEU A 267 -2.97 -0.01 14.40
C LEU A 267 -2.02 0.79 15.31
N THR A 268 -1.17 1.63 14.71
CA THR A 268 -0.20 2.44 15.46
C THR A 268 -0.85 3.71 16.04
N GLY A 269 -1.91 4.23 15.40
CA GLY A 269 -2.45 5.55 15.71
C GLY A 269 -1.46 6.68 15.41
N CYS A 270 -0.39 6.39 14.65
CA CYS A 270 0.69 7.31 14.40
C CYS A 270 0.39 8.20 13.19
N HIS A 271 0.60 9.51 13.36
CA HIS A 271 0.66 10.47 12.28
C HIS A 271 2.10 10.53 11.74
N MET A 272 2.25 10.45 10.41
CA MET A 272 3.56 10.41 9.73
C MET A 272 4.28 11.77 9.66
N GLU A 273 3.92 12.72 10.52
CA GLU A 273 4.59 14.03 10.61
C GLU A 273 6.04 13.83 11.08
N ASP A 274 6.99 14.46 10.38
CA ASP A 274 8.44 14.45 10.69
C ASP A 274 9.16 13.09 10.73
N GLN A 275 8.66 12.06 10.04
CA GLN A 275 9.28 10.72 9.98
C GLN A 275 9.67 10.20 11.37
N PRO A 276 8.69 9.77 12.18
CA PRO A 276 8.89 9.43 13.58
C PRO A 276 9.91 8.29 13.75
N THR A 277 10.53 8.21 14.93
CA THR A 277 11.48 7.13 15.23
C THR A 277 10.73 5.83 15.41
N VAL A 278 11.38 4.71 15.09
CA VAL A 278 10.86 3.36 15.36
C VAL A 278 10.46 3.21 16.83
N ASP A 279 11.26 3.75 17.75
CA ASP A 279 10.99 3.70 19.18
C ASP A 279 9.66 4.38 19.53
N SER A 280 9.38 5.56 18.97
CA SER A 280 8.12 6.28 19.21
C SER A 280 6.88 5.58 18.64
N VAL A 281 7.02 4.80 17.57
CA VAL A 281 5.89 4.14 16.88
C VAL A 281 5.66 2.72 17.35
N PHE A 282 6.75 1.98 17.58
CA PHE A 282 6.75 0.55 17.85
C PHE A 282 7.21 0.20 19.28
N GLY A 283 7.71 1.16 20.06
CA GLY A 283 8.18 0.92 21.43
C GLY A 283 9.40 -0.01 21.49
N THR A 284 10.23 -0.01 20.44
CA THR A 284 11.39 -0.90 20.33
C THR A 284 12.52 -0.27 19.51
N SER A 285 13.71 -0.85 19.61
CA SER A 285 14.88 -0.37 18.89
C SER A 285 14.99 -0.95 17.48
N ILE A 286 15.69 -0.25 16.58
CA ILE A 286 15.93 -0.72 15.22
C ILE A 286 16.75 -2.03 15.21
N GLU A 287 17.71 -2.18 16.13
CA GLU A 287 18.51 -3.39 16.26
C GLU A 287 17.63 -4.60 16.55
N ARG A 288 16.64 -4.45 17.43
CA ARG A 288 15.71 -5.52 17.75
C ARG A 288 14.83 -5.91 16.56
N LEU A 289 14.42 -4.93 15.75
CA LEU A 289 13.68 -5.21 14.52
C LEU A 289 14.55 -5.86 13.44
N MET A 290 15.83 -5.50 13.35
CA MET A 290 16.77 -6.16 12.45
C MET A 290 17.00 -7.63 12.85
N ASP A 291 16.98 -7.94 14.14
CA ASP A 291 17.05 -9.32 14.62
C ASP A 291 15.84 -10.16 14.15
N LEU A 292 14.64 -9.57 14.08
CA LEU A 292 13.44 -10.24 13.56
C LEU A 292 13.64 -10.72 12.12
N HIS A 293 14.23 -9.88 11.29
CA HIS A 293 14.55 -10.23 9.92
C HIS A 293 15.51 -11.41 9.84
N ARG A 294 16.62 -11.37 10.62
CA ARG A 294 17.63 -12.45 10.61
C ARG A 294 17.05 -13.79 11.06
N GLN A 295 16.15 -13.77 12.04
CA GLN A 295 15.56 -14.99 12.60
C GLN A 295 14.41 -15.54 11.76
N LYS A 296 13.85 -14.77 10.82
CA LYS A 296 12.64 -15.12 10.04
C LYS A 296 11.47 -15.59 10.93
N ARG A 297 11.37 -15.08 12.15
CA ARG A 297 10.34 -15.46 13.13
C ARG A 297 9.34 -14.34 13.34
N ILE A 298 8.07 -14.73 13.51
CA ILE A 298 7.03 -13.83 13.99
C ILE A 298 7.21 -13.70 15.51
N GLN A 299 7.22 -12.48 16.02
CA GLN A 299 7.26 -12.18 17.44
C GLN A 299 6.08 -11.31 17.85
N THR A 300 5.76 -11.29 19.14
CA THR A 300 4.79 -10.36 19.70
C THR A 300 5.50 -9.09 20.16
N LEU A 301 4.85 -7.95 19.92
CA LEU A 301 5.33 -6.62 20.31
C LEU A 301 4.14 -5.84 20.89
N ARG A 302 4.40 -5.07 21.96
CA ARG A 302 3.42 -4.15 22.52
C ARG A 302 3.70 -2.76 21.97
N LEU A 303 2.79 -2.21 21.19
CA LEU A 303 2.89 -0.84 20.68
C LEU A 303 2.75 0.17 21.83
N PRO A 304 3.28 1.41 21.69
CA PRO A 304 3.18 2.45 22.71
C PRO A 304 1.74 2.81 23.12
N ASN A 305 0.78 2.64 22.20
CA ASN A 305 -0.65 2.83 22.47
C ASN A 305 -1.28 1.67 23.29
N GLY A 306 -0.49 0.67 23.67
CA GLY A 306 -0.94 -0.48 24.46
C GLY A 306 -1.53 -1.64 23.64
N LEU A 307 -1.56 -1.57 22.31
CA LEU A 307 -2.01 -2.67 21.47
C LEU A 307 -0.91 -3.74 21.32
N GLY A 308 -1.27 -5.01 21.51
CA GLY A 308 -0.39 -6.14 21.17
C GLY A 308 -0.48 -6.49 19.70
N VAL A 309 0.66 -6.62 19.03
CA VAL A 309 0.75 -7.02 17.62
C VAL A 309 1.74 -8.16 17.42
N TRP A 310 1.48 -9.00 16.44
CA TRP A 310 2.40 -9.95 15.85
C TRP A 310 3.16 -9.27 14.74
N ILE A 311 4.48 -9.37 14.73
CA ILE A 311 5.36 -8.63 13.81
C ILE A 311 6.46 -9.55 13.24
N LYS A 312 6.81 -9.32 11.97
CA LYS A 312 7.97 -9.91 11.29
C LYS A 312 8.64 -8.86 10.40
N GLY A 313 9.94 -8.99 10.18
CA GLY A 313 10.73 -8.10 9.34
C GLY A 313 11.26 -8.79 8.08
N ARG A 314 11.27 -8.08 6.95
CA ARG A 314 11.94 -8.46 5.71
C ARG A 314 12.82 -7.30 5.24
N LEU A 315 14.08 -7.58 4.94
CA LEU A 315 14.93 -6.59 4.27
C LEU A 315 14.65 -6.66 2.77
N SER A 316 14.20 -5.55 2.20
CA SER A 316 13.98 -5.48 0.75
C SER A 316 15.34 -5.30 0.08
N GLY A 317 15.84 -6.37 -0.56
CA GLY A 317 17.06 -6.33 -1.36
C GLY A 317 16.92 -5.31 -2.49
N GLY A 318 18.03 -4.65 -2.86
CA GLY A 318 18.03 -3.56 -3.85
C GLY A 318 17.50 -3.92 -5.24
N ASP A 319 17.31 -5.22 -5.54
CA ASP A 319 16.91 -5.72 -6.86
C ASP A 319 15.53 -6.41 -6.88
N GLY A 320 14.70 -6.28 -5.84
CA GLY A 320 13.35 -6.87 -5.83
C GLY A 320 13.31 -8.41 -5.88
N ALA A 321 14.45 -9.07 -5.72
CA ALA A 321 14.54 -10.51 -5.55
C ALA A 321 14.15 -10.89 -4.11
N ASP A 322 12.96 -11.47 -3.97
CA ASP A 322 12.59 -12.24 -2.79
C ASP A 322 13.55 -13.44 -2.67
N PHE A 323 14.42 -13.45 -1.65
CA PHE A 323 15.33 -14.57 -1.35
C PHE A 323 14.59 -15.81 -0.77
N ASN A 324 13.35 -16.05 -1.18
CA ASN A 324 12.53 -17.18 -0.74
C ASN A 324 12.54 -18.38 -1.72
N HIS A 325 13.13 -18.26 -2.91
CA HIS A 325 13.24 -19.38 -3.86
C HIS A 325 14.69 -19.73 -4.18
N ALA A 326 15.40 -20.27 -3.20
CA ALA A 326 16.59 -21.07 -3.46
C ALA A 326 16.86 -22.02 -2.30
N VAL A 327 16.04 -23.07 -2.12
CA VAL A 327 16.46 -24.46 -1.81
C VAL A 327 15.24 -25.36 -2.05
N ALA A 328 15.27 -26.14 -3.12
CA ALA A 328 14.54 -27.41 -3.22
C ALA A 328 15.29 -28.31 -4.22
N VAL A 329 16.43 -28.84 -3.78
CA VAL A 329 16.94 -30.11 -4.31
C VAL A 329 17.24 -30.96 -3.08
N GLU A 330 16.19 -31.57 -2.55
CA GLU A 330 16.29 -32.59 -1.51
C GLU A 330 16.60 -33.91 -2.21
N GLY A 331 17.83 -34.39 -2.00
CA GLY A 331 18.27 -35.70 -2.48
C GLY A 331 17.50 -36.80 -1.77
N LEU A 332 16.83 -37.66 -2.55
CA LEU A 332 16.30 -38.93 -2.07
C LEU A 332 17.42 -39.76 -1.45
N ARG A 333 17.31 -40.04 -0.15
CA ARG A 333 17.94 -41.21 0.47
C ARG A 333 16.86 -42.07 1.10
N ALA A 334 16.75 -43.30 0.60
CA ALA A 334 15.75 -44.30 0.95
C ALA A 334 15.81 -44.71 2.45
N PRO A 335 14.70 -45.20 3.01
CA PRO A 335 14.60 -45.55 4.43
C PRO A 335 15.21 -46.93 4.72
N SER A 336 15.60 -47.15 5.97
CA SER A 336 15.87 -48.48 6.53
C SER A 336 15.14 -48.65 7.87
N PRO A 337 14.79 -49.88 8.27
CA PRO A 337 13.60 -50.17 9.06
C PRO A 337 13.87 -50.51 10.53
N GLY A 338 12.80 -50.52 11.33
CA GLY A 338 12.74 -51.01 12.72
C GLY A 338 13.06 -49.92 13.75
N THR A 339 12.29 -49.69 14.80
CA THR A 339 11.73 -50.70 15.71
C THR A 339 10.46 -50.17 16.38
N GLN A 340 9.48 -51.06 16.55
CA GLN A 340 8.27 -50.86 17.31
C GLN A 340 8.59 -50.63 18.79
N ASP A 341 7.84 -49.77 19.47
CA ASP A 341 7.33 -50.17 20.79
C ASP A 341 5.97 -49.53 21.09
N HIS A 342 5.16 -50.30 21.80
CA HIS A 342 3.73 -50.10 22.01
C HIS A 342 3.42 -49.44 23.36
N ALA A 343 2.25 -48.78 23.37
CA ALA A 343 1.29 -48.69 24.49
C ALA A 343 1.67 -47.87 25.73
N HIS A 344 0.86 -46.86 26.10
CA HIS A 344 -0.40 -47.04 26.86
C HIS A 344 -0.87 -45.75 27.57
N THR A 345 -2.17 -45.46 27.39
CA THR A 345 -3.15 -44.89 28.36
C THR A 345 -2.96 -43.53 29.04
N ALA A 346 -3.86 -42.61 28.66
CA ALA A 346 -4.78 -41.80 29.47
C ALA A 346 -4.68 -41.84 31.01
N HIS A 347 -4.76 -40.68 31.69
CA HIS A 347 -6.00 -40.15 32.29
C HIS A 347 -5.80 -38.81 33.06
N THR A 348 -6.79 -37.92 32.89
CA THR A 348 -7.38 -36.96 33.87
C THR A 348 -6.55 -36.14 34.87
N ALA A 349 -6.60 -34.83 34.65
CA ALA A 349 -6.93 -33.73 35.59
C ALA A 349 -6.99 -34.00 37.11
N HIS A 350 -6.33 -33.15 37.90
CA HIS A 350 -7.00 -32.30 38.91
C HIS A 350 -6.07 -31.23 39.52
N THR A 351 -6.61 -30.01 39.58
CA THR A 351 -6.60 -29.00 40.67
C THR A 351 -5.33 -28.53 41.40
N ALA A 352 -5.45 -27.24 41.74
CA ALA A 352 -5.05 -26.57 42.97
C ALA A 352 -3.85 -25.62 42.83
N ALA A 353 -4.24 -24.35 42.66
CA ALA A 353 -3.45 -23.20 43.03
C ALA A 353 -3.14 -23.21 44.53
N THR A 354 -1.88 -22.98 44.88
CA THR A 354 -1.52 -22.37 46.16
C THR A 354 -0.26 -21.54 45.96
N ALA A 355 -0.40 -20.23 46.18
CA ALA A 355 0.68 -19.27 46.22
C ALA A 355 1.50 -19.44 47.51
N VAL A 356 2.83 -19.33 47.42
CA VAL A 356 3.68 -19.07 48.59
C VAL A 356 4.86 -18.14 48.23
N ALA A 357 4.84 -17.01 48.92
CA ALA A 357 5.93 -16.19 49.46
C ALA A 357 7.05 -15.66 48.56
N VAL A 358 6.96 -14.35 48.36
CA VAL A 358 8.06 -13.42 48.11
C VAL A 358 8.99 -13.42 49.33
N VAL A 359 10.28 -13.64 49.10
CA VAL A 359 11.36 -13.35 50.05
C VAL A 359 12.24 -12.27 49.43
N ASP A 360 12.33 -11.15 50.14
CA ASP A 360 13.08 -9.94 49.82
C ASP A 360 14.59 -10.19 50.05
N ALA A 361 15.43 -9.84 49.07
CA ALA A 361 16.89 -9.87 49.18
C ALA A 361 17.49 -8.61 48.53
N PRO A 362 18.56 -8.02 49.12
CA PRO A 362 18.82 -6.59 49.03
C PRO A 362 19.49 -6.14 47.72
N ALA A 363 19.25 -4.88 47.40
CA ALA A 363 19.74 -4.15 46.23
C ALA A 363 21.27 -4.13 46.13
N ALA A 364 21.80 -4.69 45.03
CA ALA A 364 23.16 -4.48 44.58
C ALA A 364 23.20 -3.32 43.56
N VAL A 365 23.97 -2.29 43.88
CA VAL A 365 24.25 -1.12 43.03
C VAL A 365 25.09 -1.57 41.83
N VAL A 366 24.59 -1.34 40.62
CA VAL A 366 25.33 -1.55 39.35
C VAL A 366 25.83 -0.19 38.84
N PRO A 367 27.11 -0.03 38.48
CA PRO A 367 27.64 1.22 37.97
C PRO A 367 27.15 1.49 36.54
N ALA A 368 26.89 2.76 36.22
CA ALA A 368 26.39 3.21 34.93
C ALA A 368 27.37 2.92 33.77
N PRO A 369 26.91 2.43 32.61
CA PRO A 369 27.77 2.30 31.43
C PRO A 369 27.90 3.65 30.69
N SER A 370 29.14 4.06 30.45
CA SER A 370 29.52 5.16 29.55
C SER A 370 29.05 4.91 28.10
N PRO A 371 28.84 5.97 27.28
CA PRO A 371 28.12 5.87 26.02
C PRO A 371 28.90 5.09 24.96
N ALA A 372 28.36 3.93 24.56
CA ALA A 372 28.86 3.17 23.42
C ALA A 372 28.55 3.92 22.11
N THR A 373 29.59 4.09 21.29
CA THR A 373 29.56 4.65 19.95
C THR A 373 28.49 3.96 19.10
N ARG A 374 27.44 4.70 18.71
CA ARG A 374 26.33 4.21 17.87
C ARG A 374 26.87 3.71 16.53
N ALA A 375 26.94 2.40 16.35
CA ALA A 375 27.31 1.78 15.08
C ALA A 375 26.22 2.03 14.03
N THR A 376 26.59 2.55 12.88
CA THR A 376 25.67 2.81 11.77
C THR A 376 25.46 1.56 10.91
N LEU A 377 24.39 1.51 10.11
CA LEU A 377 24.10 0.40 9.19
C LEU A 377 25.21 0.22 8.13
N VAL A 378 25.97 1.29 7.83
CA VAL A 378 27.18 1.22 7.00
C VAL A 378 28.27 0.42 7.72
N ASP A 379 28.54 0.73 8.99
CA ASP A 379 29.54 0.02 9.81
C ASP A 379 29.17 -1.45 10.00
N HIS A 380 27.88 -1.77 10.11
CA HIS A 380 27.42 -3.14 10.23
C HIS A 380 27.52 -3.92 8.91
N SER A 381 27.18 -3.28 7.77
CA SER A 381 27.36 -3.89 6.44
C SER A 381 28.83 -4.19 6.13
N GLN A 382 29.71 -3.32 6.60
CA GLN A 382 31.15 -3.45 6.44
C GLN A 382 31.70 -4.59 7.32
N ARG A 383 31.28 -4.66 8.59
CA ARG A 383 31.64 -5.77 9.50
C ARG A 383 31.16 -7.12 8.98
N LEU A 384 29.96 -7.21 8.38
CA LEU A 384 29.47 -8.45 7.77
C LEU A 384 30.36 -8.89 6.60
N ILE A 385 30.81 -7.95 5.77
CA ILE A 385 31.75 -8.24 4.68
C ILE A 385 33.09 -8.74 5.23
N GLU A 386 33.62 -8.09 6.27
CA GLU A 386 34.90 -8.44 6.88
C GLU A 386 34.86 -9.81 7.57
N VAL A 387 33.82 -10.10 8.35
CA VAL A 387 33.63 -11.39 9.02
C VAL A 387 33.47 -12.51 8.00
N THR A 388 32.61 -12.34 6.99
CA THR A 388 32.41 -13.39 5.98
C THR A 388 33.63 -13.60 5.09
N LEU A 389 34.44 -12.56 4.83
CA LEU A 389 35.73 -12.71 4.16
C LEU A 389 36.73 -13.48 5.02
N ALA A 390 36.79 -13.21 6.33
CA ALA A 390 37.66 -13.94 7.26
C ALA A 390 37.27 -15.42 7.34
N GLU A 391 35.97 -15.72 7.49
CA GLU A 391 35.44 -17.10 7.48
C GLU A 391 35.67 -17.84 6.15
N CYS A 392 35.74 -17.09 5.05
CA CYS A 392 36.06 -17.63 3.73
C CYS A 392 37.56 -17.67 3.42
N GLY A 393 38.44 -17.35 4.38
CA GLY A 393 39.90 -17.33 4.20
C GLY A 393 40.37 -16.31 3.15
N GLY A 394 39.69 -15.17 3.05
CA GLY A 394 39.97 -14.13 2.05
C GLY A 394 39.46 -14.45 0.63
N ASN A 395 38.80 -15.60 0.41
CA ASN A 395 38.29 -15.95 -0.91
C ASN A 395 37.05 -15.14 -1.28
N ILE A 396 37.26 -14.09 -2.08
CA ILE A 396 36.24 -13.13 -2.54
C ILE A 396 35.08 -13.83 -3.27
N ALA A 397 35.34 -14.87 -4.06
CA ALA A 397 34.28 -15.58 -4.79
C ALA A 397 33.43 -16.46 -3.87
N LYS A 398 34.00 -16.97 -2.78
CA LYS A 398 33.29 -17.73 -1.75
C LYS A 398 32.52 -16.78 -0.83
N ALA A 399 33.12 -15.68 -0.42
CA ALA A 399 32.49 -14.64 0.39
C ALA A 399 31.33 -13.95 -0.35
N ALA A 400 31.49 -13.62 -1.63
CA ALA A 400 30.42 -13.05 -2.46
C ALA A 400 29.22 -14.00 -2.58
N ARG A 401 29.48 -15.32 -2.74
CA ARG A 401 28.43 -16.35 -2.75
C ARG A 401 27.76 -16.49 -1.38
N ALA A 402 28.52 -16.49 -0.29
CA ALA A 402 28.00 -16.56 1.07
C ALA A 402 27.16 -15.33 1.46
N LEU A 403 27.55 -14.15 0.96
CA LEU A 403 26.84 -12.88 1.15
C LEU A 403 25.70 -12.64 0.16
N GLY A 404 25.52 -13.52 -0.84
CA GLY A 404 24.47 -13.36 -1.87
C GLY A 404 24.65 -12.14 -2.77
N VAL A 405 25.87 -11.61 -2.93
CA VAL A 405 26.18 -10.43 -3.75
C VAL A 405 27.08 -10.79 -4.94
N SER A 406 27.09 -9.94 -5.97
CA SER A 406 28.01 -10.12 -7.09
C SER A 406 29.46 -9.86 -6.66
N ARG A 407 30.42 -10.58 -7.27
CA ARG A 407 31.86 -10.38 -7.03
C ARG A 407 32.27 -8.91 -7.25
N GLY A 408 31.75 -8.28 -8.30
CA GLY A 408 32.02 -6.87 -8.62
C GLY A 408 31.49 -5.88 -7.59
N MET A 409 30.36 -6.19 -6.92
CA MET A 409 29.83 -5.37 -5.83
C MET A 409 30.70 -5.46 -4.57
N LEU A 410 31.19 -6.67 -4.25
CA LEU A 410 32.11 -6.86 -3.12
C LEU A 410 33.43 -6.10 -3.33
N TYR A 411 34.02 -6.19 -4.53
CA TYR A 411 35.21 -5.43 -4.91
C TYR A 411 35.02 -3.91 -4.76
N ARG A 412 33.90 -3.38 -5.25
CA ARG A 412 33.60 -1.94 -5.19
C ARG A 412 33.47 -1.43 -3.76
N ARG A 413 32.88 -2.21 -2.86
CA ARG A 413 32.78 -1.87 -1.44
C ARG A 413 34.14 -1.94 -0.74
N LEU A 414 34.93 -2.98 -0.98
CA LEU A 414 36.27 -3.12 -0.41
C LEU A 414 37.22 -1.99 -0.85
N GLN A 415 37.16 -1.57 -2.11
CA GLN A 415 37.93 -0.43 -2.62
C GLN A 415 37.50 0.89 -1.96
N LYS A 416 36.20 1.10 -1.76
CA LYS A 416 35.65 2.30 -1.13
C LYS A 416 36.06 2.41 0.35
N SER A 417 36.18 1.28 1.05
CA SER A 417 36.65 1.22 2.44
C SER A 417 38.17 1.39 2.56
N ALA A 418 38.95 0.86 1.61
CA ALA A 418 40.40 1.08 1.55
C ALA A 418 40.77 2.55 1.31
N SER A 419 39.97 3.29 0.53
CA SER A 419 40.13 4.74 0.32
C SER A 419 39.74 5.59 1.54
N GLN A 420 39.02 5.03 2.52
CA GLN A 420 38.61 5.71 3.77
C GLN A 420 39.60 5.45 4.93
N HIS A 421 40.62 4.62 4.73
CA HIS A 421 41.66 4.29 5.71
C HIS A 421 43.07 4.53 5.13
N VAL A 422 43.34 5.76 4.69
CA VAL A 422 44.73 6.23 4.51
C VAL A 422 45.08 7.11 5.71
N PRO A 423 45.98 6.68 6.62
CA PRO A 423 46.42 7.53 7.73
C PRO A 423 47.32 8.65 7.21
N ALA A 424 46.99 9.89 7.56
CA ALA A 424 47.84 11.06 7.36
C ALA A 424 48.99 11.04 8.38
N SER A 425 50.00 10.21 8.14
CA SER A 425 51.25 10.24 8.91
C SER A 425 52.38 9.52 8.15
N THR A 426 52.92 10.17 7.13
CA THR A 426 54.31 9.99 6.65
C THR A 426 54.67 11.13 5.70
N LEU A 427 54.68 12.36 6.24
CA LEU A 427 55.42 13.47 5.66
C LEU A 427 56.27 14.07 6.79
N GLY A 428 57.46 13.49 6.93
CA GLY A 428 58.49 13.92 7.86
C GLY A 428 59.86 13.53 7.29
N GLU A 429 60.49 14.52 6.67
CA GLU A 429 61.94 14.74 6.58
C GLU A 429 62.82 13.73 5.82
N ALA A 430 63.31 14.15 4.64
CA ALA A 430 64.73 14.38 4.40
C ALA A 430 64.98 14.78 2.94
N GLN A 431 65.51 15.99 2.70
CA GLN A 431 66.77 16.24 1.98
C GLN A 431 66.90 17.73 1.61
N SER A 432 67.64 18.45 2.46
CA SER A 432 68.53 19.54 2.03
C SER A 432 69.74 18.94 1.32
N GLY A 433 70.10 19.44 0.13
CA GLY A 433 71.36 19.05 -0.51
C GLY A 433 71.46 19.43 -1.99
N ASP A 434 71.84 20.69 -2.22
CA ASP A 434 72.87 21.12 -3.18
C ASP A 434 72.70 20.84 -4.70
N ALA A 435 72.61 21.93 -5.46
CA ALA A 435 73.30 22.05 -6.75
C ALA A 435 73.36 23.53 -7.16
N SER A 436 74.56 24.11 -7.02
CA SER A 436 75.01 25.26 -7.81
C SER A 436 75.00 24.92 -9.30
N ALA A 437 74.47 25.83 -10.12
CA ALA A 437 74.98 26.28 -11.43
C ALA A 437 73.91 27.09 -12.17
#